data_AF-A0AAD6Y868-F1
#
_entry.id   AF-A0AAD6Y868-F1
#
_cell.length_a   1.000
_cell.length_b   1.000
_cell.length_c   1.000
_cell.angle_alpha   90.00
_cell.angle_beta   90.00
_cell.angle_gamma   90.00
#
_symmetry.space_group_name_H-M   'P 1'
#
loop_
_entity.id
_entity.type
_entity.pdbx_description
1 polymer ?
#
loop_
_entity_poly.entity_id
_entity_poly.type
_entity_poly.pdbx_seq_one_letter_code
_entity_poly.pdbx_strand_id
1 'polypeptide(L)'
;MKFLSYLAGLSIAAVSVAALGLPPLNVPLNLVPEYLKLLAMCNNGPANTYVAVLYAGTNDYATFAFGQCYPYRIDGVLAEMAVFCKAVTCYDNPNPDCTGGAVPPVPVPILPGLTLVNAADWVHLIGSAATCNANGVSNLLP
;
A
#
# COMPACT_ATOMS: atom_id res chain seq x y z
N MET A 1 60.89 -15.22 11.83
CA MET A 1 60.83 -13.75 11.99
C MET A 1 59.37 -13.34 11.89
N LYS A 2 58.84 -12.71 12.95
CA LYS A 2 57.47 -12.20 13.09
C LYS A 2 57.34 -10.87 12.35
N PHE A 3 56.29 -10.68 11.55
CA PHE A 3 55.69 -9.35 11.35
C PHE A 3 54.17 -9.49 11.25
N LEU A 4 53.51 -9.10 12.34
CA LEU A 4 52.08 -8.79 12.37
C LEU A 4 51.88 -7.46 11.64
N SER A 5 50.99 -7.42 10.65
CA SER A 5 50.44 -6.17 10.12
C SER A 5 48.99 -6.04 10.56
N TYR A 6 48.80 -5.25 11.62
CA TYR A 6 47.53 -4.71 12.05
C TYR A 6 47.11 -3.60 11.07
N LEU A 7 46.04 -3.81 10.32
CA LEU A 7 45.29 -2.73 9.68
C LEU A 7 43.91 -2.66 10.33
N ALA A 8 43.83 -1.87 11.39
CA ALA A 8 42.58 -1.39 11.94
C ALA A 8 42.02 -0.32 11.00
N GLY A 9 41.23 -0.73 10.02
CA GLY A 9 40.48 0.16 9.15
C GLY A 9 39.19 0.60 9.83
N LEU A 10 39.09 1.89 10.12
CA LEU A 10 37.90 2.62 10.57
C LEU A 10 36.67 2.20 9.73
N SER A 11 35.78 1.39 10.30
CA SER A 11 34.46 1.18 9.72
C SER A 11 33.64 2.45 10.01
N ILE A 12 33.48 3.30 9.00
CA ILE A 12 32.46 4.34 9.03
C ILE A 12 31.14 3.58 9.06
N ALA A 13 30.53 3.47 10.24
CA ALA A 13 29.14 3.08 10.35
C ALA A 13 28.35 4.11 9.54
N ALA A 14 27.94 3.72 8.34
CA ALA A 14 26.95 4.47 7.60
C ALA A 14 25.70 4.47 8.47
N VAL A 15 25.48 5.57 9.19
CA VAL A 15 24.20 5.81 9.84
C VAL A 15 23.24 6.05 8.70
N SER A 16 22.62 4.97 8.22
CA SER A 16 21.45 5.06 7.37
C SER A 16 20.45 5.88 8.16
N VAL A 17 20.21 7.11 7.72
CA VAL A 17 19.05 7.88 8.17
C VAL A 17 17.87 7.08 7.66
N ALA A 18 17.41 6.11 8.45
CA ALA A 18 16.10 5.54 8.26
C ALA A 18 15.18 6.76 8.27
N ALA A 19 14.62 7.08 7.10
CA ALA A 19 13.56 8.07 6.99
C ALA A 19 12.61 7.75 8.14
N LEU A 20 12.55 8.64 9.13
CA LEU A 20 11.75 8.42 10.33
C LEU A 20 10.37 8.07 9.80
N GLY A 21 9.92 6.83 10.02
CA GLY A 21 8.67 6.27 9.53
C GLY A 21 7.47 6.90 10.23
N LEU A 22 7.48 8.23 10.33
CA LEU A 22 6.43 9.01 10.91
C LEU A 22 5.18 8.77 10.06
N PRO A 23 4.03 8.50 10.71
CA PRO A 23 2.78 8.39 10.00
C PRO A 23 2.50 9.70 9.26
N PRO A 24 1.94 9.63 8.04
CA PRO A 24 1.53 10.83 7.35
C PRO A 24 0.48 11.57 8.18
N LEU A 25 0.47 12.90 8.09
CA LEU A 25 -0.33 13.80 8.95
C LEU A 25 -1.84 13.51 8.89
N ASN A 26 -2.31 12.77 7.89
CA ASN A 26 -3.70 12.40 7.70
C ASN A 26 -4.12 11.10 8.43
N VAL A 27 -3.21 10.44 9.15
CA VAL A 27 -3.52 9.25 9.95
C VAL A 27 -3.88 9.69 11.39
N PRO A 28 -5.09 9.39 11.88
CA PRO A 28 -5.47 9.64 13.27
C PRO A 28 -4.50 8.96 14.25
N LEU A 29 -4.19 9.62 15.38
CA LEU A 29 -3.22 9.09 16.36
C LEU A 29 -3.59 7.70 16.88
N ASN A 30 -4.89 7.40 16.98
CA ASN A 30 -5.39 6.09 17.41
C ASN A 30 -5.21 4.98 16.36
N LEU A 31 -4.92 5.32 15.10
CA LEU A 31 -4.70 4.37 14.00
C LEU A 31 -3.22 4.25 13.60
N VAL A 32 -2.32 4.91 14.32
CA VAL A 32 -0.88 4.86 14.04
C VAL A 32 -0.29 3.44 14.17
N PRO A 33 -0.66 2.63 15.19
CA PRO A 33 -0.21 1.24 15.27
C PRO A 33 -0.61 0.42 14.03
N GLU A 34 -1.84 0.58 13.55
CA GLU A 34 -2.40 -0.08 12.38
C GLU A 34 -1.68 0.38 11.11
N TYR A 35 -1.44 1.69 10.96
CA TYR A 35 -0.65 2.24 9.87
C TYR A 35 0.76 1.61 9.81
N LEU A 36 1.48 1.55 10.93
CA LEU A 36 2.83 1.00 10.96
C LEU A 36 2.84 -0.49 10.61
N LYS A 37 1.84 -1.24 11.10
CA LYS A 37 1.64 -2.65 10.76
C LYS A 37 1.38 -2.82 9.26
N LEU A 38 0.45 -2.07 8.69
CA LEU A 38 0.12 -2.11 7.26
C LEU A 38 1.33 -1.72 6.39
N LEU A 39 2.06 -0.67 6.76
CA LEU A 39 3.27 -0.26 6.05
C LEU A 39 4.33 -1.38 6.06
N ALA A 40 4.54 -2.01 7.20
CA ALA A 40 5.47 -3.14 7.32
C ALA A 40 5.00 -4.34 6.48
N MET A 41 3.71 -4.68 6.51
CA MET A 41 3.14 -5.75 5.69
C MET A 41 3.30 -5.48 4.20
N CYS A 42 3.07 -4.23 3.76
CA CYS A 42 3.23 -3.85 2.36
C CYS A 42 4.69 -3.93 1.92
N ASN A 43 5.62 -3.40 2.71
CA ASN A 43 7.06 -3.40 2.39
C ASN A 43 7.69 -4.81 2.43
N ASN A 44 7.22 -5.68 3.31
CA ASN A 44 7.74 -7.04 3.47
C ASN A 44 6.98 -8.09 2.61
N GLY A 45 5.94 -7.67 1.89
CA GLY A 45 5.18 -8.54 1.01
C GLY A 45 5.98 -8.97 -0.23
N PRO A 46 5.42 -9.86 -1.08
CA PRO A 46 5.98 -10.19 -2.38
C PRO A 46 6.33 -8.94 -3.21
N ALA A 47 7.29 -9.05 -4.13
CA ALA A 47 7.85 -7.90 -4.86
C ALA A 47 6.82 -7.05 -5.64
N ASN A 48 5.67 -7.63 -5.99
CA ASN A 48 4.56 -6.97 -6.69
C ASN A 48 3.46 -6.43 -5.76
N THR A 49 3.59 -6.58 -4.44
CA THR A 49 2.67 -6.01 -3.44
C THR A 49 2.77 -4.49 -3.48
N TYR A 50 1.63 -3.81 -3.57
CA TYR A 50 1.60 -2.35 -3.65
C TYR A 50 0.81 -1.69 -2.53
N VAL A 51 -0.10 -2.42 -1.90
CA VAL A 51 -0.96 -1.92 -0.83
C VAL A 51 -1.19 -2.99 0.23
N ALA A 52 -1.32 -2.55 1.48
CA ALA A 52 -1.88 -3.32 2.58
C ALA A 52 -3.13 -2.63 3.11
N VAL A 53 -4.16 -3.40 3.47
CA VAL A 53 -5.50 -2.91 3.82
C VAL A 53 -5.96 -3.53 5.13
N LEU A 54 -6.61 -2.71 5.97
CA LEU A 54 -7.37 -3.11 7.16
C LEU A 54 -8.86 -2.90 6.88
N TYR A 55 -9.70 -3.86 7.28
CA TYR A 55 -11.16 -3.78 7.19
C TYR A 55 -11.81 -3.39 8.52
N ALA A 56 -12.83 -2.55 8.45
CA ALA A 56 -13.44 -1.83 9.58
C ALA A 56 -14.02 -2.75 10.66
N GLY A 57 -13.65 -2.52 11.92
CA GLY A 57 -14.20 -3.31 13.04
C GLY A 57 -13.77 -4.78 13.01
N THR A 58 -12.75 -5.12 12.24
CA THR A 58 -12.14 -6.46 12.18
C THR A 58 -10.65 -6.38 12.54
N ASN A 59 -10.02 -7.54 12.66
CA ASN A 59 -8.55 -7.66 12.65
C ASN A 59 -8.08 -8.29 11.34
N ASP A 60 -8.82 -8.09 10.26
CA ASP A 60 -8.54 -8.68 8.96
C ASP A 60 -7.68 -7.73 8.15
N TYR A 61 -6.47 -8.21 7.86
CA TYR A 61 -5.47 -7.49 7.09
C TYR A 61 -5.23 -8.23 5.78
N ALA A 62 -5.22 -7.50 4.67
CA ALA A 62 -4.94 -8.06 3.35
C ALA A 62 -3.83 -7.28 2.66
N THR A 63 -3.07 -7.94 1.80
CA THR A 63 -2.16 -7.30 0.85
C THR A 63 -2.62 -7.59 -0.56
N PHE A 64 -2.42 -6.63 -1.45
CA PHE A 64 -2.77 -6.80 -2.87
C PHE A 64 -1.55 -6.53 -3.75
N ALA A 65 -1.39 -7.40 -4.74
CA ALA A 65 -0.39 -7.28 -5.79
C ALA A 65 -0.94 -6.58 -7.03
N PHE A 66 -0.06 -6.03 -7.88
CA PHE A 66 -0.46 -5.42 -9.13
C PHE A 66 -1.35 -6.35 -9.97
N GLY A 67 -2.40 -5.79 -10.57
CA GLY A 67 -3.36 -6.52 -11.39
C GLY A 67 -4.36 -7.39 -10.61
N GLN A 68 -4.22 -7.51 -9.28
CA GLN A 68 -5.23 -8.19 -8.47
C GLN A 68 -6.46 -7.31 -8.25
N CYS A 69 -7.61 -7.96 -8.09
CA CYS A 69 -8.81 -7.29 -7.63
C CYS A 69 -8.66 -6.93 -6.16
N TYR A 70 -8.76 -5.65 -5.85
CA TYR A 70 -8.82 -5.11 -4.51
C TYR A 70 -10.29 -4.75 -4.21
N PRO A 71 -11.05 -5.64 -3.53
CA PRO A 71 -12.41 -5.34 -3.13
C PRO A 71 -12.42 -4.30 -2.02
N TYR A 72 -13.33 -3.34 -2.10
CA TYR A 72 -13.51 -2.36 -1.03
C TYR A 72 -14.29 -2.92 0.16
N ARG A 73 -14.89 -4.12 -0.01
CA ARG A 73 -15.61 -4.84 1.02
C ARG A 73 -15.23 -6.31 1.04
N ILE A 74 -14.99 -6.86 2.22
CA ILE A 74 -14.87 -8.31 2.44
C ILE A 74 -15.91 -8.69 3.50
N ASP A 75 -16.71 -9.73 3.22
CA ASP A 75 -17.75 -10.24 4.12
C ASP A 75 -18.71 -9.17 4.68
N GLY A 76 -19.02 -8.15 3.86
CA GLY A 76 -19.91 -7.04 4.21
C GLY A 76 -19.25 -5.89 4.97
N VAL A 77 -17.96 -6.00 5.30
CA VAL A 77 -17.17 -5.00 6.01
C VAL A 77 -16.35 -4.17 5.03
N LEU A 78 -16.29 -2.85 5.23
CA LEU A 78 -15.54 -1.92 4.38
C LEU A 78 -14.06 -1.83 4.72
N ALA A 79 -13.24 -1.49 3.74
CA ALA A 79 -11.88 -1.05 3.97
C ALA A 79 -11.88 0.20 4.88
N GLU A 80 -11.16 0.12 6.00
CA GLU A 80 -10.97 1.21 6.96
C GLU A 80 -9.71 2.01 6.64
N MET A 81 -8.61 1.32 6.33
CA MET A 81 -7.33 1.93 6.02
C MET A 81 -6.60 1.16 4.94
N ALA A 82 -6.08 1.85 3.93
CA ALA A 82 -5.18 1.31 2.93
C ALA A 82 -3.87 2.10 2.90
N VAL A 83 -2.74 1.40 3.03
CA VAL A 83 -1.39 1.98 2.99
C VAL A 83 -0.68 1.50 1.74
N PHE A 84 -0.35 2.43 0.85
CA PHE A 84 0.31 2.15 -0.42
C PHE A 84 1.83 2.26 -0.27
N CYS A 85 2.57 1.18 -0.49
CA CYS A 85 4.04 1.18 -0.46
C CYS A 85 4.68 1.32 -1.85
N LYS A 86 3.89 1.23 -2.93
CA LYS A 86 4.36 1.41 -4.31
C LYS A 86 3.45 2.35 -5.08
N ALA A 87 4.01 2.98 -6.11
CA ALA A 87 3.29 3.86 -7.00
C ALA A 87 2.38 3.04 -7.95
N VAL A 88 1.08 3.35 -7.98
CA VAL A 88 0.11 2.63 -8.80
C VAL A 88 -0.89 3.53 -9.50
N THR A 89 -1.41 3.03 -10.61
CA THR A 89 -2.53 3.59 -11.34
C THR A 89 -3.71 2.66 -11.14
N CYS A 90 -4.75 3.12 -10.44
CA CYS A 90 -5.91 2.34 -10.10
C CYS A 90 -7.10 2.67 -11.01
N TYR A 91 -7.87 1.64 -11.34
CA TYR A 91 -9.13 1.70 -12.07
C TYR A 91 -10.23 1.20 -11.16
N ASP A 92 -11.26 2.00 -10.96
CA ASP A 92 -12.45 1.58 -10.22
C ASP A 92 -13.30 0.62 -11.04
N ASN A 93 -13.81 -0.42 -10.38
CA ASN A 93 -14.71 -1.40 -10.93
C ASN A 93 -16.08 -1.30 -10.24
N PRO A 94 -17.18 -1.50 -11.00
CA PRO A 94 -18.52 -1.37 -10.46
C PRO A 94 -18.89 -2.57 -9.56
N ASN A 95 -18.30 -3.73 -9.83
CA ASN A 95 -18.58 -4.97 -9.11
C ASN A 95 -17.41 -5.31 -8.14
N PRO A 96 -17.71 -5.92 -6.98
CA PRO A 96 -16.72 -6.23 -5.96
C PRO A 96 -15.70 -7.31 -6.38
N ASP A 97 -16.02 -8.10 -7.39
CA ASP A 97 -15.15 -9.11 -8.01
C ASP A 97 -14.32 -8.56 -9.19
N CYS A 98 -14.34 -7.23 -9.38
CA CYS A 98 -13.72 -6.54 -10.50
C CYS A 98 -14.23 -6.99 -11.89
N THR A 99 -15.43 -7.57 -11.96
CA THR A 99 -16.10 -7.83 -13.23
C THR A 99 -16.84 -6.58 -13.72
N GLY A 100 -17.28 -6.60 -14.98
CA GLY A 100 -17.97 -5.45 -15.60
C GLY A 100 -17.05 -4.41 -16.22
N GLY A 101 -15.72 -4.57 -16.06
CA GLY A 101 -14.71 -3.69 -16.63
C GLY A 101 -14.54 -2.39 -15.83
N ALA A 102 -13.42 -1.70 -16.09
CA ALA A 102 -13.16 -0.41 -15.49
C ALA A 102 -14.26 0.59 -15.90
N VAL A 103 -14.88 1.26 -14.93
CA VAL A 103 -15.85 2.31 -15.24
C VAL A 103 -15.08 3.54 -15.74
N PRO A 104 -15.38 4.07 -16.93
CA PRO A 104 -14.75 5.29 -17.42
C PRO A 104 -14.96 6.49 -16.48
N PRO A 105 -14.04 7.49 -16.43
CA PRO A 105 -12.93 7.66 -17.37
C PRO A 105 -11.54 8.04 -16.80
N VAL A 106 -11.31 8.11 -15.48
CA VAL A 106 -10.03 8.64 -14.97
C VAL A 106 -9.34 7.64 -14.06
N PRO A 107 -8.28 6.95 -14.53
CA PRO A 107 -7.43 6.20 -13.62
C PRO A 107 -6.82 7.14 -12.58
N VAL A 108 -6.80 6.70 -11.33
CA VAL A 108 -6.29 7.50 -10.21
C VAL A 108 -4.82 7.11 -9.96
N PRO A 109 -3.85 8.02 -10.21
CA PRO A 109 -2.48 7.78 -9.82
C PRO A 109 -2.33 7.93 -8.30
N ILE A 110 -1.74 6.92 -7.68
CA ILE A 110 -1.44 6.86 -6.26
C ILE A 110 0.08 6.76 -6.10
N LEU A 111 0.61 7.59 -5.21
CA LEU A 111 2.03 7.63 -4.88
C LEU A 111 2.34 6.72 -3.70
N PRO A 112 3.58 6.19 -3.60
CA PRO A 112 4.00 5.44 -2.42
C PRO A 112 3.97 6.33 -1.18
N GLY A 113 3.63 5.75 -0.04
CA GLY A 113 3.41 6.44 1.22
C GLY A 113 2.01 7.05 1.37
N LEU A 114 1.18 7.05 0.31
CA LEU A 114 -0.21 7.48 0.45
C LEU A 114 -0.95 6.52 1.39
N THR A 115 -1.65 7.09 2.36
CA THR A 115 -2.56 6.35 3.23
C THR A 115 -3.97 6.87 2.99
N LEU A 116 -4.88 5.98 2.61
CA LEU A 116 -6.29 6.28 2.47
C LEU A 116 -7.00 5.76 3.72
N VAL A 117 -7.53 6.66 4.53
CA VAL A 117 -8.35 6.33 5.70
C VAL A 117 -9.80 6.59 5.32
N ASN A 118 -10.66 5.59 5.44
CA ASN A 118 -12.08 5.71 5.19
C ASN A 118 -12.78 6.42 6.36
N ALA A 119 -12.49 7.71 6.53
CA ALA A 119 -13.00 8.50 7.66
C ALA A 119 -14.50 8.84 7.55
N ALA A 120 -15.13 8.63 6.39
CA ALA A 120 -16.51 9.08 6.12
C ALA A 120 -17.23 8.28 5.01
N ASP A 121 -16.89 7.00 4.83
CA ASP A 121 -17.55 6.09 3.89
C ASP A 121 -17.45 6.46 2.40
N TRP A 122 -16.48 7.30 2.03
CA TRP A 122 -16.25 7.72 0.63
C TRP A 122 -15.95 6.57 -0.31
N VAL A 123 -15.52 5.43 0.22
CA VAL A 123 -15.21 4.23 -0.57
C VAL A 123 -16.43 3.74 -1.36
N HIS A 124 -17.66 4.04 -0.92
CA HIS A 124 -18.89 3.75 -1.68
C HIS A 124 -19.13 4.65 -2.88
N LEU A 125 -18.58 5.86 -2.86
CA LEU A 125 -18.83 6.87 -3.89
C LEU A 125 -17.91 6.67 -5.10
N ILE A 126 -16.83 5.90 -4.95
CA ILE A 126 -15.82 5.67 -5.98
C ILE A 126 -15.95 4.31 -6.68
N GLY A 127 -16.64 3.32 -6.09
CA GLY A 127 -16.89 2.03 -6.71
C GLY A 127 -17.13 0.90 -5.71
N SER A 128 -16.98 -0.35 -6.15
CA SER A 128 -17.06 -1.54 -5.29
C SER A 128 -15.71 -2.24 -5.10
N ALA A 129 -14.78 -2.02 -6.03
CA ALA A 129 -13.43 -2.57 -6.01
C ALA A 129 -12.52 -1.75 -6.93
N ALA A 130 -11.20 -1.96 -6.83
CA ALA A 130 -10.23 -1.41 -7.77
C ALA A 130 -9.30 -2.49 -8.33
N THR A 131 -8.80 -2.24 -9.54
CA THR A 131 -7.65 -2.95 -10.10
C THR A 131 -6.53 -1.94 -10.29
N CYS A 132 -5.39 -2.18 -9.65
CA CYS A 132 -4.27 -1.26 -9.70
C CYS A 132 -3.05 -1.89 -10.38
N ASN A 133 -2.44 -1.14 -11.29
CA ASN A 133 -1.22 -1.53 -11.99
C ASN A 133 -0.06 -0.62 -11.59
N ALA A 134 1.17 -1.07 -11.74
CA ALA A 134 2.34 -0.22 -11.50
C ALA A 134 2.29 1.02 -12.42
N ASN A 135 2.68 2.19 -11.88
CA ASN A 135 2.74 3.42 -12.65
C ASN A 135 3.65 3.28 -13.89
N GLY A 136 3.20 3.80 -15.03
CA GLY A 136 3.91 3.68 -16.31
C GLY A 136 3.69 2.36 -17.04
N VAL A 137 2.93 1.42 -16.45
CA VAL A 137 2.44 0.24 -17.17
C VAL A 137 1.03 0.55 -17.67
N SER A 138 0.96 1.23 -18.80
CA SER A 138 -0.25 1.30 -19.61
C SER A 138 -0.53 -0.11 -20.13
N ASN A 139 -1.13 -0.98 -19.32
CA ASN A 139 -1.85 -2.11 -19.89
C ASN A 139 -3.06 -1.50 -20.58
N LEU A 140 -2.87 -1.23 -21.87
CA LEU A 140 -3.93 -1.21 -22.86
C LEU A 140 -4.91 -2.32 -22.46
N LEU A 141 -6.14 -1.88 -22.17
CA LEU A 141 -7.31 -2.74 -22.09
C LEU A 141 -7.19 -3.84 -23.16
N PRO A 142 -7.41 -5.13 -22.84
CA PRO A 142 -7.84 -6.05 -23.88
C PRO A 142 -9.14 -5.56 -24.54
#